data_AF-A0A149VYV7-F1
#
_entry.id   AF-A0A149VYV7-F1
#
_cell.length_a   1.000
_cell.length_b   1.000
_cell.length_c   1.000
_cell.angle_alpha   90.00
_cell.angle_beta   90.00
_cell.angle_gamma   90.00
#
_symmetry.space_group_name_H-M   'P 1'
#
loop_
_entity.id
_entity.type
_entity.pdbx_description
1 polymer ?
#
loop_
_entity_poly.entity_id
_entity_poly.type
_entity_poly.pdbx_seq_one_letter_code
_entity_poly.pdbx_strand_id
1 'polypeptide(L)' 'MNGKPALDWVVERQCLKTDKDSGIVSDANDWAVETMKNPRYPLELVQRVARVSLETDKIVKTLDQLYEPDR' A
#
# COMPACT_ATOMS: atom_id res chain seq x y z
N MET A 1 1.17 6.62 6.19
CA MET A 1 1.10 6.00 7.52
C MET A 1 2.37 6.30 8.28
N ASN A 2 2.25 6.83 9.50
CA ASN A 2 3.39 7.29 10.32
C ASN A 2 4.33 8.26 9.57
N GLY A 3 3.77 9.20 8.80
CA GLY A 3 4.53 10.19 8.02
C GLY A 3 4.94 9.76 6.59
N LYS A 4 4.80 8.48 6.22
CA LYS A 4 5.20 7.97 4.89
C LYS A 4 4.01 7.81 3.91
N PRO A 5 4.14 8.05 2.59
CA PRO A 5 3.05 7.82 1.63
C PRO A 5 2.61 6.34 1.55
N ALA A 6 1.35 6.10 1.22
CA ALA A 6 0.77 4.74 1.24
C ALA A 6 1.39 3.80 0.19
N LEU A 7 1.64 4.29 -1.03
CA LEU A 7 2.29 3.50 -2.09
C LEU A 7 3.71 3.08 -1.70
N ASP A 8 4.38 3.97 -0.99
CA ASP A 8 5.77 3.86 -0.57
C ASP A 8 5.94 2.74 0.48
N TRP A 9 4.89 2.48 1.28
CA TRP A 9 4.78 1.33 2.18
C TRP A 9 4.56 0.01 1.43
N VAL A 10 3.81 0.04 0.31
CA VAL A 10 3.56 -1.15 -0.53
C VAL A 10 4.84 -1.59 -1.20
N VAL A 11 5.60 -0.66 -1.79
CA VAL A 11 6.87 -0.94 -2.48
C VAL A 11 7.88 -1.59 -1.54
N GLU A 12 8.00 -1.11 -0.31
CA GLU A 12 8.90 -1.72 0.69
C GLU A 12 8.55 -3.17 1.03
N ARG A 13 7.27 -3.53 0.98
CA ARG A 13 6.80 -4.88 1.33
C ARG A 13 6.72 -5.82 0.13
N GLN A 14 6.49 -5.29 -1.06
CA GLN A 14 6.38 -6.04 -2.30
C GLN A 14 7.74 -6.12 -2.99
N CYS A 15 8.77 -6.54 -2.26
CA CYS A 15 10.14 -6.68 -2.77
C CYS A 15 10.72 -8.06 -2.42
N LEU A 16 11.76 -8.45 -3.16
CA LEU A 16 12.62 -9.58 -2.80
C LEU A 16 13.66 -9.09 -1.80
N LYS A 17 13.69 -9.68 -0.61
CA LYS A 17 14.63 -9.30 0.45
C LYS A 17 15.18 -10.52 1.15
N THR A 18 16.50 -10.57 1.30
CA THR A 18 17.17 -11.56 2.14
C THR A 18 17.56 -10.92 3.45
N ASP A 19 17.13 -11.51 4.57
CA ASP A 19 17.61 -11.12 5.89
C ASP A 19 19.08 -11.53 6.05
N LYS A 20 19.93 -10.60 6.51
CA LYS A 20 21.39 -10.82 6.52
C LYS A 20 21.83 -11.78 7.62
N ASP A 21 21.12 -11.79 8.74
CA ASP A 21 21.52 -12.55 9.92
C ASP A 21 21.03 -13.99 9.83
N SER A 22 19.80 -14.20 9.37
CA SER A 22 19.18 -15.52 9.24
C SER A 22 19.35 -16.15 7.85
N GLY A 23 19.64 -15.36 6.81
CA GLY A 23 19.65 -15.81 5.42
C GLY A 23 18.26 -16.09 4.85
N ILE A 24 17.18 -15.82 5.60
CA ILE A 24 15.81 -16.09 5.16
C ILE A 24 15.44 -15.14 4.02
N VAL A 25 14.97 -15.72 2.92
CA VAL A 25 14.47 -14.99 1.75
C VAL A 25 12.98 -14.72 1.91
N SER A 26 12.61 -13.46 1.86
CA SER A 26 11.24 -12.99 1.70
C SER A 26 11.04 -12.59 0.24
N ASP A 27 10.35 -13.44 -0.52
CA ASP A 27 9.95 -13.17 -1.90
C ASP A 27 8.43 -12.92 -1.97
N ALA A 28 8.05 -11.69 -2.29
CA ALA A 28 6.66 -11.30 -2.44
C ALA A 28 5.97 -11.95 -3.67
N ASN A 29 6.74 -12.31 -4.71
CA ASN A 29 6.20 -12.96 -5.91
C ASN A 29 5.85 -14.41 -5.64
N ASP A 30 6.73 -15.14 -4.95
CA ASP A 30 6.46 -16.52 -4.53
C ASP A 30 5.22 -16.55 -3.64
N TRP A 31 5.13 -15.65 -2.67
CA TRP A 31 3.94 -15.56 -1.82
C TRP A 31 2.65 -15.26 -2.63
N ALA A 32 2.73 -14.40 -3.64
CA ALA A 32 1.61 -14.09 -4.52
C ALA A 32 1.13 -15.32 -5.32
N VAL A 33 2.06 -16.17 -5.78
CA VAL A 33 1.73 -17.41 -6.51
C VAL A 33 1.26 -18.51 -5.56
N GLU A 34 1.95 -18.71 -4.46
CA GLU A 34 1.75 -19.86 -3.57
C GLU A 34 0.59 -19.66 -2.60
N THR A 35 0.47 -18.48 -2.02
CA THR A 35 -0.55 -18.19 -1.00
C THR A 35 -1.77 -17.53 -1.62
N MET A 36 -1.57 -16.45 -2.38
CA MET A 36 -2.70 -15.70 -2.96
C MET A 36 -3.28 -16.33 -4.23
N LYS A 37 -2.59 -17.33 -4.82
CA LYS A 37 -2.93 -17.95 -6.10
C LYS A 37 -3.17 -16.91 -7.21
N ASN A 38 -2.43 -15.80 -7.15
CA ASN A 38 -2.58 -14.67 -8.06
C ASN A 38 -1.22 -14.01 -8.33
N PRO A 39 -0.54 -14.31 -9.44
CA PRO A 39 0.74 -13.69 -9.79
C PRO A 39 0.62 -12.18 -10.06
N ARG A 40 -0.58 -11.67 -10.35
CA ARG A 40 -0.83 -10.23 -10.56
C ARG A 40 -1.06 -9.47 -9.25
N TYR A 41 -1.08 -10.18 -8.11
CA TYR A 41 -1.41 -9.57 -6.82
C TYR A 41 -0.55 -8.34 -6.47
N PRO A 42 0.79 -8.33 -6.67
CA PRO A 42 1.58 -7.15 -6.34
C PRO A 42 1.15 -5.90 -7.12
N LEU A 43 0.89 -6.04 -8.43
CA LEU A 43 0.41 -4.94 -9.27
C LEU A 43 -1.00 -4.49 -8.89
N GLU A 44 -1.91 -5.44 -8.66
CA GLU A 44 -3.27 -5.14 -8.24
C GLU A 44 -3.31 -4.43 -6.89
N LEU A 45 -2.42 -4.78 -5.96
CA LEU A 45 -2.28 -4.12 -4.67
C LEU A 45 -1.85 -2.65 -4.83
N VAL A 46 -0.85 -2.38 -5.67
CA VAL A 46 -0.43 -1.00 -6.00
C VAL A 46 -1.60 -0.19 -6.57
N GLN A 47 -2.35 -0.74 -7.52
CA GLN A 47 -3.51 -0.09 -8.12
C GLN A 47 -4.63 0.19 -7.10
N ARG A 48 -4.91 -0.76 -6.21
CA ARG A 48 -5.91 -0.60 -5.13
C ARG A 48 -5.48 0.49 -4.15
N VAL A 49 -4.22 0.51 -3.73
CA VAL A 49 -3.71 1.54 -2.81
C VAL A 49 -3.70 2.92 -3.45
N ALA A 50 -3.35 3.04 -4.74
CA ALA A 50 -3.47 4.29 -5.48
C ALA A 50 -4.91 4.80 -5.49
N ARG A 51 -5.89 3.93 -5.79
CA ARG A 51 -7.31 4.28 -5.78
C ARG A 51 -7.78 4.74 -4.40
N VAL A 52 -7.52 3.95 -3.35
CA VAL A 52 -7.92 4.31 -1.98
C VAL A 52 -7.30 5.62 -1.55
N SER A 53 -6.05 5.90 -1.92
CA SER A 53 -5.38 7.17 -1.62
C SER A 53 -6.13 8.36 -2.24
N LEU A 54 -6.55 8.24 -3.50
CA LEU A 54 -7.31 9.29 -4.19
C LEU A 54 -8.73 9.46 -3.62
N GLU A 55 -9.42 8.36 -3.31
CA GLU A 55 -10.75 8.43 -2.69
C GLU A 55 -10.68 9.02 -1.27
N THR A 56 -9.61 8.73 -0.54
CA THR A 56 -9.37 9.33 0.79
C THR A 56 -9.19 10.84 0.68
N ASP A 57 -8.39 11.31 -0.29
CA ASP A 57 -8.20 12.76 -0.53
C ASP A 57 -9.52 13.47 -0.86
N LYS A 58 -10.39 12.84 -1.66
CA LYS A 58 -11.74 13.37 -1.94
C LYS A 58 -12.58 13.48 -0.66
N ILE A 59 -12.61 12.44 0.17
CA ILE A 59 -13.37 12.42 1.42
C ILE A 59 -12.87 13.51 2.38
N VAL A 60 -11.55 13.63 2.55
CA VAL A 60 -10.93 14.66 3.40
C VAL A 60 -11.34 16.06 2.92
N LYS A 61 -11.26 16.32 1.61
CA LYS A 61 -11.71 17.60 1.04
C LYS A 61 -13.19 17.88 1.26
N THR A 62 -14.05 16.86 1.23
CA THR A 62 -15.47 17.02 1.57
C THR A 62 -15.67 17.33 3.05
N LEU A 63 -14.87 16.74 3.95
CA LEU A 63 -14.91 17.08 5.37
C LEU A 63 -14.49 18.54 5.62
N ASP A 64 -13.44 19.01 4.95
CA ASP A 64 -13.00 20.42 5.04
C ASP A 64 -14.11 21.40 4.61
N GLN A 65 -14.96 21.02 3.66
CA GLN A 65 -16.11 21.82 3.23
C GLN A 65 -17.27 21.82 4.23
N LEU A 66 -17.40 20.78 5.05
CA LEU A 66 -18.46 20.65 6.06
C LEU A 66 -18.09 21.37 7.36
N TYR A 67 -16.81 21.56 7.63
CA TYR A 67 -16.29 22.32 8.76
C TYR A 67 -15.80 23.70 8.28
N GLU A 68 -16.73 24.62 8.01
CA GLU A 68 -16.37 26.05 7.95
C GLU A 68 -16.17 26.55 9.39
N PRO A 69 -14.96 27.04 9.77
CA PRO A 69 -14.63 27.39 11.15
C PRO A 69 -15.23 28.72 11.66
N ASP A 70 -16.09 29.40 10.89
CA ASP A 70 -16.65 30.73 11.24
C ASP A 70 -18.19 30.83 11.05
N ARG A 71 -18.95 29.83 11.51
CA ARG A 71 -20.38 30.01 11.83
C ARG A 71 -20.73 29.51 13.22
#